data_AF-A0A0N0TKW0-F1
#
_entry.id   AF-A0A0N0TKW0-F1
#
_cell.length_a   1.000
_cell.length_b   1.000
_cell.length_c   1.000
_cell.angle_alpha   90.00
_cell.angle_beta   90.00
_cell.angle_gamma   90.00
#
_symmetry.space_group_name_H-M   'P 1'
#
loop_
_entity.id
_entity.type
_entity.pdbx_description
1 polymer ?
#
loop_
_entity_poly.entity_id
_entity_poly.type
_entity_poly.pdbx_seq_one_letter_code
_entity_poly.pdbx_strand_id
1 'polypeptide(L)'
;MPKPRKPSLVLMGLAHNLPDRRTALADLRTALCLHIGVDMADIDPASGYNRSLDSYLRVRATWVRAHEESPGSDWTARSSKEARANWERVRPQYLADHPWPEAPALPSAEDIEALAAARFILAAPAFEDVPLPNMP
;
A
#
# COMPACT_ATOMS: atom_id res chain seq x y z
N MET A 1 -20.80 27.78 0.34
CA MET A 1 -21.30 26.68 -0.51
C MET A 1 -20.72 25.36 0.01
N PRO A 2 -21.53 24.35 0.37
CA PRO A 2 -21.01 23.05 0.77
C PRO A 2 -20.31 22.38 -0.42
N LYS A 3 -19.08 21.90 -0.22
CA LYS A 3 -18.32 21.16 -1.24
C LYS A 3 -19.15 19.94 -1.69
N PRO A 4 -19.27 19.67 -3.00
CA PRO A 4 -19.95 18.47 -3.46
C PRO A 4 -19.22 17.25 -2.90
N ARG A 5 -19.94 16.42 -2.12
CA ARG A 5 -19.43 15.11 -1.72
C ARG A 5 -19.25 14.30 -3.00
N LYS A 6 -18.07 13.68 -3.17
CA LYS A 6 -17.77 12.82 -4.32
C LYS A 6 -18.91 11.80 -4.48
N PRO A 7 -19.58 11.71 -5.64
CA PRO A 7 -20.77 10.88 -5.82
C PRO A 7 -20.51 9.39 -5.50
N SER A 8 -19.27 8.93 -5.61
CA SER A 8 -18.86 7.56 -5.27
C SER A 8 -19.10 7.17 -3.81
N LEU A 9 -18.97 8.10 -2.87
CA LEU A 9 -19.05 7.79 -1.43
C LEU A 9 -20.48 7.68 -0.92
N VAL A 10 -21.41 8.42 -1.55
CA VAL A 10 -22.84 8.39 -1.21
C VAL A 10 -23.49 7.08 -1.69
N LEU A 11 -23.11 6.62 -2.89
CA LEU A 11 -23.62 5.36 -3.45
C LEU A 11 -23.15 4.11 -2.67
N MET A 12 -21.89 4.05 -2.24
CA MET A 12 -21.40 2.92 -1.43
C MET A 12 -22.06 2.82 -0.06
N GLY A 13 -22.42 3.96 0.56
CA GLY A 13 -23.13 3.96 1.85
C GLY A 13 -24.55 3.39 1.75
N LEU A 14 -25.25 3.62 0.63
CA LEU A 14 -26.61 3.13 0.43
C LEU A 14 -26.69 1.61 0.23
N ALA A 15 -25.70 0.99 -0.42
CA ALA A 15 -25.67 -0.45 -0.63
C ALA A 15 -25.45 -1.27 0.67
N HIS A 16 -24.99 -0.63 1.75
CA HIS A 16 -24.73 -1.33 3.02
C HIS A 16 -25.99 -1.86 3.70
N ASN A 17 -27.15 -1.22 3.48
CA ASN A 17 -28.41 -1.53 4.17
C ASN A 17 -29.38 -2.39 3.34
N LEU A 18 -28.95 -2.90 2.19
CA LEU A 18 -29.78 -3.72 1.32
C LEU A 18 -29.70 -5.22 1.71
N PRO A 19 -30.80 -5.99 1.57
CA PRO A 19 -30.80 -7.44 1.80
C PRO A 19 -29.74 -8.17 0.96
N ASP A 20 -29.58 -7.76 -0.30
CA ASP A 20 -28.55 -8.26 -1.23
C ASP A 20 -27.32 -7.35 -1.31
N ARG A 21 -26.79 -6.97 -0.14
CA ARG A 21 -25.63 -6.09 -0.01
C ARG A 21 -24.43 -6.52 -0.86
N ARG A 22 -24.13 -7.82 -0.94
CA ARG A 22 -22.96 -8.32 -1.69
C ARG A 22 -23.11 -8.03 -3.18
N THR A 23 -24.27 -8.34 -3.74
CA THR A 23 -24.63 -8.07 -5.14
C THR A 23 -24.64 -6.58 -5.40
N ALA A 24 -25.31 -5.79 -4.56
CA ALA A 24 -25.36 -4.33 -4.70
C ALA A 24 -23.96 -3.68 -4.66
N LEU A 25 -23.06 -4.17 -3.81
CA LEU A 25 -21.68 -3.69 -3.79
C LEU A 25 -20.88 -4.13 -5.03
N ALA A 26 -21.10 -5.33 -5.54
CA ALA A 26 -20.47 -5.78 -6.78
C ALA A 26 -20.93 -4.92 -7.96
N ASP A 27 -22.24 -4.69 -8.11
CA ASP A 27 -22.82 -3.86 -9.16
C ASP A 27 -22.29 -2.42 -9.11
N LEU A 28 -22.20 -1.85 -7.91
CA LEU A 28 -21.62 -0.52 -7.72
C LEU A 28 -20.14 -0.45 -8.13
N ARG A 29 -19.35 -1.46 -7.78
CA ARG A 29 -17.94 -1.50 -8.20
C ARG A 29 -17.82 -1.69 -9.71
N THR A 30 -18.65 -2.54 -10.30
CA THR A 30 -18.72 -2.72 -11.76
C THR A 30 -19.07 -1.40 -12.45
N ALA A 31 -20.11 -0.70 -12.00
CA ALA A 31 -20.50 0.60 -12.54
C ALA A 31 -19.37 1.64 -12.41
N LEU A 32 -18.65 1.66 -11.28
CA LEU A 32 -17.49 2.53 -11.10
C LEU A 32 -16.35 2.19 -12.06
N CYS A 33 -16.05 0.91 -12.25
CA CYS A 33 -15.01 0.45 -13.18
C CYS A 33 -15.34 0.85 -14.63
N LEU A 34 -16.59 0.65 -15.05
CA LEU A 34 -17.05 1.07 -16.37
C LEU A 34 -16.97 2.59 -16.54
N HIS A 35 -17.37 3.35 -15.52
CA HIS A 35 -17.31 4.82 -15.55
C HIS A 35 -15.88 5.36 -15.72
N ILE A 36 -14.89 4.70 -15.12
CA ILE A 36 -13.47 5.08 -15.26
C ILE A 36 -12.79 4.43 -16.47
N GLY A 37 -13.54 3.76 -17.35
CA GLY A 37 -13.05 3.23 -18.62
C GLY A 37 -12.34 1.88 -18.54
N VAL A 38 -12.61 1.07 -17.52
CA VAL A 38 -12.09 -0.32 -17.45
C VAL A 38 -12.83 -1.20 -18.45
N ASP A 39 -12.11 -2.03 -19.20
CA ASP A 39 -12.70 -3.02 -20.08
C ASP A 39 -13.55 -4.01 -19.27
N MET A 40 -14.72 -4.36 -19.79
CA MET A 40 -15.61 -5.34 -19.17
C MET A 40 -14.92 -6.70 -18.95
N ALA A 41 -14.01 -7.11 -19.86
CA ALA A 41 -13.24 -8.35 -19.73
C ALA A 41 -12.25 -8.34 -18.55
N ASP A 42 -11.94 -7.16 -18.02
CA ASP A 42 -11.08 -6.94 -16.86
C ASP A 42 -11.86 -6.69 -15.57
N ILE A 43 -13.19 -6.76 -15.57
CA ILE A 43 -13.99 -6.64 -14.34
C ILE A 43 -14.37 -8.05 -13.87
N ASP A 44 -14.05 -8.37 -12.62
CA ASP A 44 -14.48 -9.63 -12.01
C ASP A 44 -16.01 -9.62 -11.79
N PRO A 45 -16.79 -10.45 -12.51
CA PRO A 45 -18.25 -10.36 -12.49
C PRO A 45 -18.86 -10.71 -11.13
N ALA A 46 -18.14 -11.49 -10.29
CA ALA A 46 -18.64 -11.88 -8.98
C ALA A 46 -18.44 -10.81 -7.90
N SER A 47 -17.42 -9.96 -8.04
CA SER A 47 -17.02 -9.00 -7.00
C SER A 47 -17.08 -7.54 -7.44
N GLY A 48 -17.12 -7.30 -8.75
CA GLY A 48 -17.01 -5.99 -9.41
C GLY A 48 -15.62 -5.39 -9.35
N TYR A 49 -14.60 -6.11 -8.88
CA TYR A 49 -13.24 -5.57 -8.79
C TYR A 49 -12.57 -5.48 -10.17
N ASN A 50 -11.85 -4.39 -10.36
CA ASN A 50 -10.95 -4.20 -11.49
C ASN A 50 -9.77 -5.19 -11.42
N ARG A 51 -9.54 -5.93 -12.50
CA ARG A 51 -8.47 -6.92 -12.71
C ARG A 51 -7.55 -6.57 -13.87
N SER A 52 -7.57 -5.31 -14.31
CA SER A 52 -6.67 -4.82 -15.35
C SER A 52 -5.23 -4.72 -14.84
N LEU A 53 -4.29 -4.63 -15.78
CA LEU A 53 -2.88 -4.43 -15.49
C LEU A 53 -2.61 -3.14 -14.70
N ASP A 54 -3.28 -2.03 -15.03
CA ASP A 54 -3.14 -0.77 -14.28
C ASP A 54 -3.57 -0.94 -12.82
N SER A 55 -4.65 -1.67 -12.57
CA SER A 55 -5.08 -1.97 -11.19
C SER A 55 -4.07 -2.82 -10.46
N TYR A 56 -3.52 -3.85 -11.11
CA TYR A 56 -2.45 -4.66 -10.56
C TYR A 56 -1.24 -3.82 -10.15
N LEU A 57 -0.73 -2.96 -11.04
CA LEU A 57 0.44 -2.11 -10.78
C LEU A 57 0.21 -1.13 -9.63
N ARG A 58 -1.01 -0.56 -9.52
CA ARG A 58 -1.38 0.30 -8.38
C ARG A 58 -1.41 -0.47 -7.07
N VAL A 59 -2.02 -1.66 -7.04
CA VAL A 59 -2.06 -2.50 -5.83
C VAL A 59 -0.65 -2.89 -5.43
N ARG A 60 0.18 -3.28 -6.39
CA ARG A 60 1.59 -3.60 -6.19
C ARG A 60 2.34 -2.43 -5.55
N ALA A 61 2.18 -1.21 -6.07
CA ALA A 61 2.82 -0.02 -5.53
C ALA A 61 2.37 0.29 -4.09
N THR A 62 1.11 0.05 -3.74
CA THR A 62 0.62 0.17 -2.36
C THR A 62 1.32 -0.82 -1.42
N TRP A 63 1.56 -2.06 -1.86
CA TRP A 63 2.28 -3.04 -1.06
C TRP A 63 3.76 -2.70 -0.88
N VAL A 64 4.42 -2.16 -1.91
CA VAL A 64 5.78 -1.61 -1.77
C VAL A 64 5.82 -0.59 -0.64
N ARG A 65 4.91 0.40 -0.68
CA ARG A 65 4.82 1.44 0.37
C ARG A 65 4.51 0.85 1.75
N ALA A 66 3.58 -0.10 1.84
CA ALA A 66 3.23 -0.72 3.12
C ALA A 66 4.41 -1.47 3.75
N HIS A 67 5.27 -2.07 2.92
CA HIS A 67 6.50 -2.72 3.37
C HIS A 67 7.57 -1.72 3.81
N GLU A 68 7.66 -0.55 3.16
CA GLU A 68 8.56 0.54 3.55
C GLU A 68 8.11 1.24 4.85
N GLU A 69 6.80 1.50 4.99
CA GLU A 69 6.21 2.18 6.15
C GLU A 69 6.16 1.30 7.40
N SER A 70 6.13 -0.03 7.23
CA SER A 70 6.08 -0.99 8.33
C SER A 70 6.95 -2.22 8.07
N PRO A 71 8.30 -2.05 8.06
CA PRO A 71 9.22 -3.15 7.83
C PRO A 71 9.02 -4.25 8.88
N GLY A 72 9.00 -5.51 8.44
CA GLY A 72 8.83 -6.66 9.33
C GLY A 72 7.46 -6.80 10.01
N SER A 73 6.44 -6.04 9.60
CA SER A 73 5.09 -6.25 10.12
C SER A 73 4.51 -7.57 9.63
N ASP A 74 4.25 -8.50 10.56
CA ASP A 74 3.60 -9.78 10.29
C ASP A 74 2.23 -9.60 9.62
N TRP A 75 1.49 -8.56 10.04
CA TRP A 75 0.18 -8.25 9.47
C TRP A 75 0.32 -7.86 7.99
N THR A 76 1.24 -6.95 7.68
CA THR A 76 1.52 -6.52 6.31
C THR A 76 2.01 -7.68 5.45
N ALA A 77 2.91 -8.52 5.98
CA ALA A 77 3.43 -9.68 5.28
C ALA A 77 2.33 -10.70 4.94
N ARG A 78 1.45 -11.03 5.90
CA ARG A 78 0.34 -11.96 5.69
C ARG A 78 -0.64 -11.42 4.64
N SER A 79 -1.08 -10.17 4.78
CA SER A 79 -2.04 -9.59 3.84
C SER A 79 -1.46 -9.38 2.44
N SER A 80 -0.16 -9.06 2.33
CA SER A 80 0.55 -9.01 1.05
C SER A 80 0.59 -10.39 0.37
N LYS A 81 0.84 -11.46 1.14
CA LYS A 81 0.82 -12.84 0.63
C LYS A 81 -0.57 -13.26 0.14
N GLU A 82 -1.63 -12.92 0.87
CA GLU A 82 -3.01 -13.18 0.43
C GLU A 82 -3.36 -12.43 -0.86
N ALA A 83 -2.96 -11.16 -0.95
CA ALA A 83 -3.16 -10.35 -2.16
C ALA A 83 -2.40 -10.94 -3.36
N ARG A 84 -1.14 -11.35 -3.17
CA ARG A 84 -0.33 -12.04 -4.18
C ARG A 84 -1.04 -13.30 -4.67
N ALA A 85 -1.45 -14.18 -3.75
CA ALA A 85 -2.11 -15.45 -4.10
C ALA A 85 -3.41 -15.23 -4.90
N ASN A 86 -4.18 -14.20 -4.55
CA ASN A 86 -5.38 -13.84 -5.30
C ASN A 86 -5.05 -13.39 -6.73
N TRP A 87 -4.01 -12.58 -6.93
CA TRP A 87 -3.58 -12.14 -8.27
C TRP A 87 -2.98 -13.28 -9.09
N GLU A 88 -2.16 -14.12 -8.47
CA GLU A 88 -1.60 -15.33 -9.09
C GLU A 88 -2.68 -16.24 -9.65
N ARG A 89 -3.78 -16.42 -8.91
CA ARG A 89 -4.92 -17.23 -9.34
C ARG A 89 -5.67 -16.66 -10.55
N VAL A 90 -5.80 -15.34 -10.68
CA VAL A 90 -6.70 -14.72 -11.68
C VAL A 90 -5.98 -14.11 -12.88
N ARG A 91 -4.72 -13.70 -12.71
CA ARG A 91 -3.88 -13.04 -13.71
C ARG A 91 -2.40 -13.42 -13.48
N PRO A 92 -2.02 -14.71 -13.58
CA PRO A 92 -0.65 -15.15 -13.32
C PRO A 92 0.40 -14.46 -14.19
N GLN A 93 0.03 -14.07 -15.42
CA GLN A 93 0.90 -13.36 -16.35
C GLN A 93 1.43 -12.03 -15.79
N TYR A 94 0.63 -11.32 -14.98
CA TYR A 94 1.08 -10.05 -14.40
C TYR A 94 2.17 -10.25 -13.35
N LEU A 95 2.17 -11.37 -12.63
CA LEU A 95 3.26 -11.68 -11.69
C LEU A 95 4.55 -12.05 -12.41
N ALA A 96 4.46 -12.67 -13.58
CA ALA A 96 5.62 -13.01 -14.39
C ALA A 96 6.31 -11.74 -14.94
N ASP A 97 5.51 -10.81 -15.48
CA ASP A 97 6.03 -9.58 -16.09
C ASP A 97 6.40 -8.51 -15.06
N HIS A 98 5.73 -8.52 -13.90
CA HIS A 98 5.88 -7.51 -12.86
C HIS A 98 5.93 -8.18 -11.47
N PRO A 99 7.09 -8.71 -11.05
CA PRO A 99 7.21 -9.49 -9.82
C PRO A 99 6.65 -8.77 -8.59
N TRP A 100 5.90 -9.52 -7.77
CA TRP A 100 5.29 -9.03 -6.54
C TRP A 100 6.38 -8.60 -5.52
N PRO A 101 6.20 -7.48 -4.79
CA PRO A 101 7.18 -7.05 -3.80
C PRO A 101 7.25 -8.05 -2.64
N GLU A 102 8.48 -8.39 -2.25
CA GLU A 102 8.73 -9.13 -1.02
C GLU A 102 8.96 -8.15 0.13
N ALA A 103 8.62 -8.57 1.35
CA ALA A 103 8.94 -7.78 2.52
C ALA A 103 10.46 -7.61 2.62
N PRO A 104 10.98 -6.40 2.87
CA PRO A 104 12.40 -6.25 3.14
C PRO A 104 12.76 -7.11 4.35
N ALA A 105 13.91 -7.78 4.27
CA ALA A 105 14.47 -8.46 5.42
C ALA A 105 14.61 -7.43 6.56
N LEU A 106 14.23 -7.83 7.77
CA LEU A 106 14.53 -7.02 8.94
C LEU A 106 16.05 -6.86 9.04
N PRO A 107 16.57 -5.66 9.35
CA PRO A 107 17.98 -5.49 9.63
C PRO A 107 18.38 -6.46 10.74
N SER A 108 19.52 -7.12 10.57
CA SER A 108 20.08 -7.99 11.59
C SER A 108 20.38 -7.20 12.87
N ALA A 109 20.59 -7.87 14.00
CA ALA A 109 21.00 -7.19 15.23
C ALA A 109 22.28 -6.38 15.03
N GLU A 110 23.20 -6.88 14.18
CA GLU A 110 24.43 -6.20 13.78
C GLU A 110 24.14 -4.94 12.94
N ASP A 111 23.19 -5.00 12.00
CA ASP A 111 22.75 -3.83 11.22
C ASP A 111 22.10 -2.77 12.12
N ILE A 112 21.34 -3.19 13.14
CA ILE A 112 20.71 -2.31 14.11
C ILE A 112 21.77 -1.61 14.98
N GLU A 113 22.77 -2.35 15.47
CA GLU A 113 23.90 -1.78 16.22
C GLU A 113 24.72 -0.81 15.35
N ALA A 114 24.99 -1.16 14.09
CA ALA A 114 25.69 -0.29 13.14
C ALA A 114 24.91 1.00 12.84
N LEU A 115 23.59 0.91 12.64
CA LEU A 115 22.72 2.07 12.45
C LEU A 115 22.62 2.94 13.72
N ALA A 116 22.56 2.33 14.90
CA ALA A 116 22.57 3.05 16.17
C ALA A 116 23.89 3.79 16.39
N ALA A 117 25.03 3.15 16.10
CA ALA A 117 26.36 3.76 16.17
C ALA A 117 26.53 4.91 15.17
N ALA A 118 26.09 4.73 13.91
CA ALA A 118 26.15 5.76 12.89
C ALA A 118 25.30 6.99 13.24
N ARG A 119 24.13 6.78 13.87
CA ARG A 119 23.24 7.85 14.32
C ARG A 119 23.81 8.59 15.55
N PHE A 120 24.59 7.92 16.39
CA PHE A 120 25.33 8.54 17.50
C PHE A 120 26.48 9.42 16.99
N ILE A 121 27.19 9.00 15.95
CA ILE A 121 28.28 9.78 15.32
C ILE A 121 27.74 11.07 14.67
N LEU A 122 26.57 11.03 14.04
CA LEU A 122 25.94 12.20 13.41
C LEU A 122 25.25 13.15 14.40
N ALA A 123 24.98 12.70 15.62
CA ALA A 123 24.35 13.50 16.68
C ALA A 123 25.36 14.08 17.68
N ALA A 124 26.65 13.81 17.54
CA ALA A 124 27.67 14.43 18.36
C ALA A 124 27.77 15.93 18.00
N PRO A 125 27.42 16.88 18.90
CA PRO A 125 27.84 18.24 18.69
C PRO A 125 29.38 18.24 18.68
N ALA A 126 29.97 18.82 17.65
CA ALA A 126 31.38 19.22 17.68
C ALA A 126 31.54 20.26 18.79
N PHE A 127 31.69 19.80 20.03
CA PHE A 127 32.34 20.59 21.07
C PHE A 127 33.82 20.58 20.70
N GLU A 128 34.18 21.45 19.76
CA GLU A 128 35.53 21.98 19.75
C GLU A 128 35.71 22.68 21.10
N ASP A 129 36.71 22.23 21.86
CA ASP A 129 37.24 22.93 23.01
C ASP A 129 37.68 24.32 22.55
N VAL A 130 36.77 25.29 22.60
CA VAL A 130 37.10 26.71 22.47
C VAL A 130 37.70 27.12 23.81
N PRO A 131 39.02 27.36 23.92
CA PRO A 131 39.59 27.88 25.15
C PRO A 131 38.94 29.24 25.43
N LEU A 132 38.33 29.36 26.62
CA LEU A 132 37.79 30.62 27.10
C LEU A 132 38.89 31.69 27.04
N PRO A 133 38.64 32.87 26.45
CA PRO A 133 39.61 33.95 26.48
C PRO A 133 39.84 34.37 27.94
N ASN A 134 41.09 34.26 28.40
CA ASN A 134 41.53 34.87 29.64
C ASN A 134 41.23 36.38 29.57
N MET A 135 40.22 36.81 30.34
CA MET A 135 39.95 38.23 30.52
C MET A 135 40.88 38.77 31.63
N PRO A 136 41.58 39.89 31.39
CA PRO A 136 42.40 40.57 32.40
C PRO A 136 41.57 41.23 33.49
#